data_AF-A0A2N2H8M6-F1
#
_entry.id   AF-A0A2N2H8M6-F1
#
_cell.length_a   1.000
_cell.length_b   1.000
_cell.length_c   1.000
_cell.angle_alpha   90.00
_cell.angle_beta   90.00
_cell.angle_gamma   90.00
#
_symmetry.space_group_name_H-M   'P 1'
#
loop_
_entity.id
_entity.type
_entity.pdbx_description
1 polymer ?
#
loop_
_entity_poly.entity_id
_entity_poly.type
_entity_poly.pdbx_seq_one_letter_code
_entity_poly.pdbx_strand_id
1 'polypeptide(L)'
;VHFPDLSKDLLESSVKTFYRLREIRGVEKKPATRELINWIRALRSDPDFKVKDLVKGEVPFLGVLFKKSPDYAVAQNAVSRFRI
;
A
#
# COMPACT_ATOMS: atom_id res chain seq x y z
N VAL A 1 4.56 -9.97 15.34
CA VAL A 1 3.14 -9.65 15.03
C VAL A 1 2.55 -10.77 14.22
N HIS A 2 1.39 -11.24 14.65
CA HIS A 2 0.63 -12.32 14.01
C HIS A 2 -0.73 -11.76 13.54
N PHE A 3 -1.23 -12.21 12.40
CA PHE A 3 -2.55 -11.82 11.88
C PHE A 3 -3.40 -13.09 11.70
N PRO A 4 -3.96 -13.66 12.78
CA PRO A 4 -4.67 -14.94 12.71
C PRO A 4 -5.92 -14.86 11.82
N ASP A 5 -6.63 -13.73 11.84
CA ASP A 5 -7.89 -13.52 11.13
C ASP A 5 -7.73 -12.63 9.89
N LEU A 6 -6.56 -12.66 9.24
CA LEU A 6 -6.36 -11.89 8.01
C LEU A 6 -7.06 -12.59 6.85
N SER A 7 -8.01 -11.90 6.23
CA SER A 7 -8.59 -12.37 4.97
C SER A 7 -7.50 -12.60 3.93
N LYS A 8 -7.57 -13.75 3.24
CA LYS A 8 -6.66 -14.11 2.15
C LYS A 8 -6.69 -13.06 1.04
N ASP A 9 -7.87 -12.55 0.69
CA ASP A 9 -8.04 -11.53 -0.35
C ASP A 9 -7.35 -10.21 0.01
N LEU A 10 -7.41 -9.82 1.29
CA LEU A 10 -6.71 -8.64 1.78
C LEU A 10 -5.19 -8.85 1.69
N LEU A 11 -4.68 -10.01 2.10
CA LEU A 11 -3.25 -10.32 2.02
C LEU A 11 -2.77 -10.28 0.57
N GLU A 12 -3.46 -10.99 -0.34
CA GLU A 12 -3.09 -11.06 -1.75
C GLU A 12 -3.14 -9.69 -2.43
N SER A 13 -4.22 -8.92 -2.20
CA SER A 13 -4.37 -7.57 -2.76
C SER A 13 -3.32 -6.60 -2.22
N SER A 14 -2.99 -6.70 -0.93
CA SER A 14 -1.96 -5.87 -0.29
C SER A 14 -0.57 -6.20 -0.84
N VAL A 15 -0.24 -7.49 -0.95
CA VAL A 15 1.06 -7.94 -1.47
C VAL A 15 1.23 -7.54 -2.95
N LYS A 16 0.20 -7.75 -3.77
CA LYS A 16 0.19 -7.33 -5.18
C LYS A 16 0.41 -5.82 -5.32
N THR A 17 -0.33 -5.03 -4.54
CA THR A 17 -0.20 -3.56 -4.55
C THR A 17 1.19 -3.13 -4.08
N PHE A 18 1.71 -3.76 -3.03
CA PHE A 18 3.04 -3.49 -2.49
C PHE A 18 4.15 -3.71 -3.52
N TYR A 19 4.12 -4.82 -4.25
CA TYR A 19 5.12 -5.07 -5.29
C TYR A 19 5.01 -4.09 -6.45
N ARG A 20 3.79 -3.77 -6.91
CA ARG A 20 3.57 -2.72 -7.93
C ARG A 20 4.14 -1.36 -7.52
N LEU A 21 3.98 -0.97 -6.25
CA LEU A 21 4.54 0.28 -5.73
C LEU A 21 6.07 0.28 -5.70
N ARG A 22 6.72 -0.88 -5.53
CA ARG A 22 8.18 -1.01 -5.58
C ARG A 22 8.75 -0.92 -6.99
N GLU A 23 7.91 -0.97 -8.01
CA GLU A 23 8.30 -0.79 -9.42
C GLU A 23 8.29 0.68 -9.86
N ILE A 24 7.78 1.59 -9.02
CA ILE A 24 7.78 3.02 -9.29
C ILE A 24 9.23 3.52 -9.47
N ARG A 25 9.51 4.07 -10.65
CA ARG A 25 10.81 4.68 -10.98
C ARG A 25 10.95 6.02 -10.28
N GLY A 26 12.18 6.38 -9.89
CA GLY A 26 12.48 7.64 -9.22
C GLY A 26 12.26 7.64 -7.70
N VAL A 27 11.72 6.56 -7.14
CA VAL A 27 11.75 6.30 -5.69
C VAL A 27 13.14 5.81 -5.31
N GLU A 28 13.79 6.52 -4.41
CA GLU A 28 15.10 6.17 -3.86
C GLU A 28 14.94 5.11 -2.76
N LYS A 29 14.02 5.34 -1.81
CA LYS A 29 13.74 4.39 -0.72
C LYS A 29 12.43 3.65 -0.93
N LYS A 30 12.53 2.46 -1.51
CA LYS A 30 11.39 1.55 -1.69
C LYS A 30 10.84 1.06 -0.34
N PRO A 31 9.50 0.87 -0.22
CA PRO A 31 8.90 0.35 1.01
C PRO A 31 9.40 -1.07 1.30
N ALA A 32 9.71 -1.36 2.56
CA ALA A 32 10.15 -2.67 3.02
C ALA A 32 9.00 -3.49 3.62
N THR A 33 9.30 -4.74 4.00
CA THR A 33 8.32 -5.66 4.63
C THR A 33 7.68 -5.06 5.89
N ARG A 34 8.42 -4.26 6.67
CA ARG A 34 7.88 -3.59 7.86
C ARG A 34 6.78 -2.59 7.48
N GLU A 35 6.97 -1.85 6.40
CA GLU A 35 5.98 -0.89 5.89
C GLU A 35 4.74 -1.61 5.36
N LEU A 36 4.89 -2.74 4.65
CA LEU A 36 3.76 -3.58 4.25
C LEU A 36 2.95 -4.05 5.48
N ILE A 37 3.62 -4.57 6.51
CA ILE A 37 2.96 -5.04 7.72
C ILE A 37 2.21 -3.89 8.42
N ASN A 38 2.83 -2.71 8.54
CA ASN A 38 2.19 -1.55 9.14
C ASN A 38 1.01 -1.05 8.29
N TRP A 39 1.12 -1.14 6.97
CA TRP A 39 0.06 -0.76 6.05
C TRP A 39 -1.15 -1.70 6.16
N ILE A 40 -0.94 -3.02 6.23
CA ILE A 40 -2.01 -3.99 6.49
C ILE A 40 -2.72 -3.69 7.83
N ARG A 41 -2.00 -3.27 8.87
CA ARG A 41 -2.64 -2.83 10.13
C ARG A 41 -3.52 -1.60 9.94
N ALA A 42 -3.02 -0.58 9.22
CA ALA A 42 -3.78 0.64 8.94
C ALA A 42 -5.06 0.34 8.13
N LEU A 43 -4.95 -0.50 7.10
CA LEU A 43 -6.11 -0.97 6.33
C LEU A 43 -7.16 -1.67 7.19
N ARG A 44 -6.72 -2.53 8.14
CA ARG A 44 -7.65 -3.23 9.03
C ARG A 44 -8.28 -2.35 10.10
N SER A 45 -7.62 -1.26 10.48
CA SER A 45 -8.15 -0.32 11.47
C SER A 45 -9.18 0.64 10.88
N ASP A 46 -9.29 0.71 9.55
CA ASP A 46 -10.25 1.53 8.85
C ASP A 46 -11.55 0.74 8.59
N PRO A 47 -12.66 1.07 9.25
CA PRO A 47 -13.94 0.37 9.07
C PRO A 47 -14.58 0.59 7.69
N ASP A 48 -14.20 1.65 6.98
CA ASP A 48 -14.76 2.01 5.69
C ASP A 48 -13.97 1.40 4.52
N PHE A 49 -12.74 0.96 4.77
CA PHE A 49 -11.87 0.35 3.78
C PHE A 49 -12.45 -0.97 3.24
N LYS A 50 -12.44 -1.12 1.92
CA LYS A 50 -12.84 -2.36 1.23
C LYS A 50 -11.70 -2.86 0.36
N VAL A 51 -11.46 -4.17 0.36
CA VAL A 51 -10.38 -4.78 -0.45
C VAL A 51 -10.49 -4.41 -1.95
N LYS A 52 -11.72 -4.22 -2.45
CA LYS A 52 -11.98 -3.77 -3.83
C LYS A 52 -11.36 -2.41 -4.16
N ASP A 53 -11.10 -1.56 -3.17
CA ASP A 53 -10.50 -0.24 -3.39
C ASP A 53 -9.05 -0.40 -3.87
N LEU A 54 -8.32 -1.39 -3.32
CA LEU A 54 -6.99 -1.76 -3.83
C LEU A 54 -7.06 -2.29 -5.28
N VAL A 55 -8.10 -3.05 -5.61
CA VAL A 55 -8.32 -3.58 -6.96
C VAL A 55 -8.55 -2.46 -7.97
N LYS A 56 -9.25 -1.39 -7.56
CA LYS A 56 -9.44 -0.16 -8.34
C LYS A 56 -8.19 0.72 -8.44
N GLY A 57 -7.08 0.30 -7.83
CA GLY A 57 -5.82 1.04 -7.85
C GLY A 57 -5.70 2.12 -6.77
N GLU A 58 -6.62 2.16 -5.79
CA GLU A 58 -6.48 3.03 -4.63
C GLU A 58 -5.41 2.49 -3.68
N VAL A 59 -4.66 3.42 -3.08
CA VAL A 59 -3.61 3.09 -2.11
C VAL A 59 -3.79 3.99 -0.89
N PRO A 60 -4.79 3.72 -0.03
CA PRO A 60 -5.03 4.50 1.18
C PRO A 60 -3.81 4.41 2.10
N PHE A 61 -3.60 5.41 2.96
CA PHE A 61 -2.45 5.45 3.88
C PHE A 61 -1.08 5.32 3.19
N LEU A 62 -0.90 5.86 1.98
CA LEU A 62 0.36 5.79 1.21
C LEU A 62 1.59 6.26 2.03
N GLY A 63 1.42 7.18 2.97
CA GLY A 63 2.50 7.65 3.88
C GLY A 63 2.95 6.61 4.91
N VAL A 64 2.25 5.49 5.05
CA VAL A 64 2.73 4.32 5.81
C VAL A 64 3.78 3.56 5.00
N LEU A 65 3.64 3.54 3.67
CA LEU A 65 4.56 2.89 2.74
C LEU A 65 5.77 3.76 2.43
N PHE A 66 5.57 5.05 2.16
CA PHE A 66 6.64 5.98 1.79
C PHE A 66 6.83 7.04 2.88
N LYS A 67 7.87 6.88 3.70
CA LYS A 67 8.16 7.76 4.85
C LYS A 67 9.02 8.98 4.50
N LYS A 68 9.79 8.92 3.42
CA LYS A 68 10.62 10.03 2.95
C LYS A 68 9.73 10.96 2.10
N SER A 69 9.69 12.25 2.40
CA SER A 69 8.81 13.19 1.70
C SER A 69 9.00 13.23 0.17
N PRO A 70 10.24 13.19 -0.38
CA PRO A 70 10.44 13.11 -1.83
C PRO A 70 9.88 11.82 -2.45
N ASP A 71 10.14 10.66 -1.82
CA ASP A 71 9.64 9.37 -2.31
C ASP A 71 8.11 9.29 -2.24
N TYR A 72 7.52 9.88 -1.20
CA TYR A 72 6.07 10.00 -1.05
C TYR A 72 5.47 10.81 -2.19
N ALA A 73 6.04 11.97 -2.52
CA ALA A 73 5.57 12.80 -3.63
C ALA A 73 5.65 12.07 -4.98
N VAL A 74 6.77 11.39 -5.25
CA VAL A 74 6.92 10.56 -6.46
C VAL A 74 5.88 9.45 -6.51
N ALA A 75 5.69 8.73 -5.40
CA ALA A 75 4.71 7.65 -5.32
C ALA A 75 3.28 8.15 -5.49
N GLN A 76 2.93 9.29 -4.89
CA GLN A 76 1.60 9.91 -5.01
C GLN A 76 1.27 10.25 -6.47
N ASN A 77 2.24 10.80 -7.20
CA ASN A 77 2.10 11.10 -8.63
C ASN A 77 1.97 9.86 -9.51
N ALA A 78 2.59 8.73 -9.11
CA ALA A 78 2.46 7.47 -9.83
C ALA A 78 1.11 6.80 -9.54
N VAL A 79 0.68 6.78 -8.28
CA VAL A 79 -0.58 6.17 -7.83
C VAL A 79 -1.81 6.85 -8.44
N SER A 80 -1.77 8.17 -8.67
CA SER A 80 -2.89 8.86 -9.34
C SER A 80 -3.20 8.30 -10.73
N ARG A 81 -2.21 7.70 -11.39
CA ARG A 81 -2.34 7.06 -12.71
C ARG A 81 -2.80 5.60 -12.63
N PHE A 82 -2.88 5.03 -11.43
CA PHE A 82 -3.28 3.64 -11.22
C PHE A 82 -4.79 3.47 -11.08
N ARG A 83 -5.50 4.56 -10.78
CA ARG A 83 -6.94 4.57 -10.54
C ARG A 83 -7.68 4.31 -11.85
N ILE A 84 -8.65 3.40 -11.78
CA ILE A 84 -9.52 3.00 -12.90
C ILE A 84 -10.97 3.31 -12.54
#